data_AF-A0AAV7M3D8-F1
#
_entry.id   AF-A0AAV7M3D8-F1
#
_cell.length_a   1.000
_cell.length_b   1.000
_cell.length_c   1.000
_cell.angle_alpha   90.00
_cell.angle_beta   90.00
_cell.angle_gamma   90.00
#
_symmetry.space_group_name_H-M   'P 1'
#
loop_
_entity.id
_entity.type
_entity.pdbx_description
1 polymer ?
#
loop_
_entity_poly.entity_id
_entity_poly.type
_entity_poly.pdbx_seq_one_letter_code
_entity_poly.pdbx_strand_id
1 'polypeptide(L)'
;MLQSIYNSIKEFQTETRIENRHARVATKRLQGTVRKVAKSCAEIEAKLNTMEERTTVVEADVEALREQCATQEGQLIDIMWKLEDHENLQRRNNLHFWGIKEGVEGSDIQASMINLLIGAFPELASWD
;
A
#
# COMPACT_ATOMS: atom_id res chain seq x y z
N MET A 1 -74.42 -6.26 52.13
CA MET A 1 -73.82 -7.29 51.24
C MET A 1 -73.72 -6.81 49.79
N LEU A 2 -74.83 -6.41 49.15
CA LEU A 2 -74.82 -5.89 47.76
C LEU A 2 -73.92 -4.66 47.52
N GLN A 3 -73.91 -3.69 48.44
CA GLN A 3 -73.07 -2.49 48.31
C GLN A 3 -71.56 -2.82 48.30
N SER A 4 -71.14 -3.82 49.08
CA SER A 4 -69.75 -4.27 49.13
C SER A 4 -69.35 -4.97 47.83
N ILE A 5 -70.23 -5.83 47.29
CA ILE A 5 -70.02 -6.48 45.99
C ILE A 5 -69.91 -5.43 44.87
N TYR A 6 -70.77 -4.41 44.88
CA TYR A 6 -70.72 -3.31 43.91
C TYR A 6 -69.40 -2.54 43.97
N ASN A 7 -68.90 -2.23 45.17
CA ASN A 7 -67.62 -1.53 45.34
C ASN A 7 -66.45 -2.37 44.83
N SER A 8 -66.41 -3.67 45.14
CA SER A 8 -65.33 -4.56 44.67
C SER A 8 -65.33 -4.75 43.15
N ILE A 9 -66.50 -4.83 42.51
CA ILE A 9 -66.58 -4.87 41.03
C ILE A 9 -66.05 -3.57 40.42
N LYS A 10 -66.37 -2.42 41.03
CA LYS A 10 -65.91 -1.12 40.56
C LYS A 10 -64.39 -0.98 40.70
N GLU A 11 -63.84 -1.40 41.83
CA GLU A 11 -62.39 -1.42 42.10
C GLU A 11 -61.65 -2.32 41.10
N PHE A 12 -62.14 -3.54 40.89
CA PHE A 12 -61.58 -4.47 39.90
C PHE A 12 -61.57 -3.85 38.50
N GLN A 13 -62.70 -3.27 38.06
CA GLN A 13 -62.77 -2.61 36.76
C GLN A 13 -61.80 -1.42 36.63
N THR A 14 -61.55 -0.68 37.72
CA THR A 14 -60.58 0.41 37.71
C THR A 14 -59.14 -0.10 37.62
N GLU A 15 -58.78 -1.15 38.35
CA GLU A 15 -57.45 -1.78 38.28
C GLU A 15 -57.19 -2.34 36.88
N THR A 16 -58.12 -3.09 36.29
CA THR A 16 -57.96 -3.64 34.94
C THR A 16 -57.81 -2.55 33.87
N ARG A 17 -58.47 -1.39 34.06
CA ARG A 17 -58.32 -0.22 33.16
C ARG A 17 -56.93 0.42 33.31
N ILE A 18 -56.42 0.52 34.53
CA ILE A 18 -55.09 1.06 34.81
C ILE A 18 -54.03 0.14 34.21
N GLU A 19 -54.08 -1.17 34.46
CA GLU A 19 -53.15 -2.14 33.89
C GLU A 19 -53.13 -2.11 32.36
N ASN A 20 -54.30 -2.11 31.71
CA ASN A 20 -54.39 -2.00 30.25
C ASN A 20 -53.76 -0.70 29.73
N ARG A 21 -53.89 0.41 30.47
CA ARG A 21 -53.27 1.68 30.11
C ARG A 21 -51.75 1.59 30.22
N HIS A 22 -51.22 0.98 31.28
CA HIS A 22 -49.78 0.76 31.43
C HIS A 22 -49.22 -0.14 30.32
N ALA A 23 -49.88 -1.26 30.03
CA ALA A 23 -49.51 -2.15 28.94
C ALA A 23 -49.45 -1.40 27.60
N ARG A 24 -50.48 -0.63 27.26
CA ARG A 24 -50.50 0.19 26.03
C ARG A 24 -49.36 1.20 25.95
N VAL A 25 -49.01 1.85 27.05
CA VAL A 25 -47.90 2.80 27.09
C VAL A 25 -46.56 2.06 26.91
N ALA A 26 -46.37 0.92 27.56
CA ALA A 26 -45.19 0.08 27.41
C ALA A 26 -45.02 -0.41 25.97
N THR A 27 -46.10 -0.90 25.33
CA THR A 27 -46.08 -1.33 23.93
C THR A 27 -45.71 -0.19 22.99
N LYS A 28 -46.26 1.02 23.19
CA LYS A 28 -45.88 2.20 22.40
C LYS A 28 -44.41 2.58 22.55
N ARG A 29 -43.89 2.51 23.78
CA ARG A 29 -42.45 2.76 24.05
C ARG A 29 -41.58 1.73 23.35
N LEU A 30 -41.90 0.44 23.49
CA LEU A 30 -41.21 -0.65 22.80
C LEU A 30 -41.22 -0.48 21.29
N GLN A 31 -42.37 -0.17 20.68
CA GLN A 31 -42.45 0.12 19.25
C GLN A 31 -41.57 1.30 18.84
N GLY A 32 -41.52 2.35 19.66
CA GLY A 32 -40.62 3.49 19.45
C GLY A 32 -39.15 3.10 19.48
N THR A 33 -38.74 2.29 20.46
CA THR A 33 -37.37 1.78 20.57
C THR A 33 -37.02 0.87 19.40
N VAL A 34 -37.90 -0.06 19.03
CA VAL A 34 -37.71 -0.97 17.89
C VAL A 34 -37.52 -0.19 16.60
N ARG A 35 -38.32 0.86 16.36
CA ARG A 35 -38.14 1.72 15.18
C ARG A 35 -36.80 2.45 15.17
N LYS A 36 -36.34 2.93 16.33
CA LYS A 36 -35.02 3.58 16.45
C LYS A 36 -33.88 2.61 16.16
N VAL A 37 -33.95 1.40 16.71
CA VAL A 37 -32.97 0.34 16.46
C VAL A 37 -32.97 -0.06 14.99
N ALA A 38 -34.15 -0.29 14.39
CA ALA A 38 -34.26 -0.61 12.97
C ALA A 38 -33.64 0.48 12.08
N LYS A 39 -33.88 1.75 12.39
CA LYS A 39 -33.26 2.87 11.67
C LYS A 39 -31.73 2.87 11.83
N SER A 40 -31.24 2.66 13.05
CA SER A 40 -29.80 2.60 13.32
C SER A 40 -29.13 1.42 12.60
N CYS A 41 -29.79 0.26 12.53
CA CYS A 41 -29.30 -0.89 11.79
C CYS A 41 -29.18 -0.57 10.29
N ALA A 42 -30.21 0.04 9.70
CA ALA A 42 -30.18 0.43 8.30
C ALA A 42 -29.07 1.47 7.98
N GLU A 43 -28.84 2.42 8.89
CA GLU A 43 -27.74 3.39 8.74
C GLU A 43 -26.35 2.71 8.84
N ILE A 44 -26.20 1.72 9.72
CA ILE A 44 -24.95 0.95 9.86
C ILE A 44 -24.73 0.07 8.63
N GLU A 45 -25.78 -0.58 8.12
CA GLU A 45 -25.73 -1.40 6.90
C GLU A 45 -25.28 -0.57 5.69
N ALA A 46 -25.86 0.62 5.50
CA ALA A 46 -25.43 1.52 4.42
C ALA A 46 -23.96 1.94 4.54
N LYS A 47 -23.48 2.22 5.76
CA LYS A 47 -22.09 2.55 6.01
C LYS A 47 -21.17 1.36 5.76
N LEU A 48 -21.58 0.16 6.14
CA LEU A 48 -20.81 -1.07 5.90
C LEU A 48 -20.67 -1.32 4.41
N ASN A 49 -21.75 -1.22 3.63
CA ASN A 49 -21.69 -1.39 2.18
C ASN A 49 -20.74 -0.36 1.54
N THR A 50 -20.80 0.91 1.98
CA THR A 50 -19.88 1.94 1.49
C THR A 50 -18.43 1.64 1.85
N MET A 51 -18.18 1.09 3.05
CA MET A 51 -16.83 0.69 3.45
C MET A 51 -16.33 -0.51 2.64
N GLU A 52 -17.18 -1.48 2.39
CA GLU A 52 -16.87 -2.65 1.57
C GLU A 52 -16.46 -2.24 0.15
N GLU A 53 -17.28 -1.42 -0.51
CA GLU A 53 -16.96 -0.89 -1.85
C GLU A 53 -15.61 -0.16 -1.87
N ARG A 54 -15.35 0.69 -0.87
CA ARG A 54 -14.08 1.40 -0.75
C ARG A 54 -12.90 0.45 -0.55
N THR A 55 -13.08 -0.59 0.26
CA THR A 55 -12.03 -1.61 0.47
C THR A 55 -11.74 -2.35 -0.81
N THR A 56 -12.75 -2.77 -1.58
CA THR A 56 -12.55 -3.46 -2.86
C THR A 56 -11.79 -2.58 -3.86
N VAL A 57 -12.09 -1.29 -3.93
CA VAL A 57 -11.35 -0.35 -4.80
C VAL A 57 -9.89 -0.24 -4.36
N VAL A 58 -9.65 -0.07 -3.06
CA VAL A 58 -8.28 0.03 -2.51
C VAL A 58 -7.49 -1.25 -2.75
N GLU A 59 -8.11 -2.43 -2.59
CA GLU A 59 -7.47 -3.72 -2.86
C GLU A 59 -7.07 -3.84 -4.33
N ALA A 60 -7.94 -3.42 -5.26
CA ALA A 60 -7.62 -3.40 -6.69
C ALA A 60 -6.47 -2.45 -7.03
N ASP A 61 -6.47 -1.23 -6.45
CA ASP A 61 -5.41 -0.24 -6.66
C ASP A 61 -4.06 -0.73 -6.12
N VAL A 62 -4.06 -1.37 -4.94
CA VAL A 62 -2.84 -1.94 -4.35
C VAL A 62 -2.25 -3.02 -5.23
N GLU A 63 -3.09 -3.89 -5.81
CA GLU A 63 -2.60 -4.95 -6.69
C GLU A 63 -2.05 -4.39 -8.01
N ALA A 64 -2.73 -3.40 -8.60
CA ALA A 64 -2.22 -2.70 -9.78
C ALA A 64 -0.86 -2.01 -9.51
N LEU A 65 -0.71 -1.38 -8.34
CA LEU A 65 0.56 -0.77 -7.93
C LEU A 65 1.68 -1.80 -7.76
N ARG A 66 1.37 -2.99 -7.20
CA ARG A 66 2.34 -4.08 -7.07
C ARG A 66 2.83 -4.56 -8.43
N GLU A 67 1.93 -4.75 -9.38
CA GLU A 67 2.28 -5.16 -10.75
C GLU A 67 3.14 -4.11 -11.45
N GLN A 68 2.81 -2.82 -11.28
CA GLN A 68 3.61 -1.71 -11.80
C GLN A 68 5.01 -1.68 -11.20
N CYS A 69 5.15 -1.83 -9.87
CA CYS A 69 6.45 -1.88 -9.21
C CYS A 69 7.29 -3.06 -9.72
N ALA A 70 6.73 -4.26 -9.80
CA ALA A 70 7.45 -5.43 -10.29
C ALA A 70 7.94 -5.23 -11.75
N THR A 71 7.10 -4.60 -12.59
CA THR A 71 7.47 -4.27 -13.96
C THR A 71 8.61 -3.26 -14.00
N GLN A 72 8.54 -2.20 -13.21
CA GLN A 72 9.58 -1.17 -13.13
C GLN A 72 10.90 -1.72 -12.58
N GLU A 73 10.86 -2.59 -11.58
CA GLU A 73 12.04 -3.28 -11.07
C GLU A 73 12.71 -4.13 -12.16
N GLY A 74 11.93 -4.90 -12.93
CA GLY A 74 12.44 -5.66 -14.07
C GLY A 74 13.09 -4.77 -15.13
N GLN A 75 12.47 -3.62 -15.45
CA GLN A 75 13.04 -2.64 -16.39
C GLN A 75 14.34 -2.03 -15.88
N LEU A 76 14.42 -1.70 -14.58
CA LEU A 76 15.64 -1.17 -13.98
C LEU A 76 16.79 -2.18 -14.05
N ILE A 77 16.52 -3.46 -13.76
CA ILE A 77 17.53 -4.53 -13.86
C ILE A 77 18.04 -4.64 -15.30
N ASP A 78 17.14 -4.65 -16.29
CA ASP A 78 17.52 -4.71 -17.72
C ASP A 78 18.37 -3.51 -18.15
N ILE A 79 18.01 -2.31 -17.70
CA ILE A 79 18.80 -1.09 -17.97
C ILE A 79 20.18 -1.18 -17.30
N MET A 80 20.26 -1.67 -16.07
CA MET A 80 21.53 -1.82 -15.36
C MET A 80 22.47 -2.78 -16.09
N TRP A 81 21.97 -3.93 -16.55
CA TRP A 81 22.78 -4.88 -17.32
C TRP A 81 23.25 -4.29 -18.66
N LYS A 82 22.36 -3.59 -19.38
CA LYS A 82 22.74 -2.90 -20.61
C LYS A 82 23.81 -1.84 -20.36
N LEU A 83 23.74 -1.11 -19.26
CA LEU A 83 24.70 -0.08 -18.91
C LEU A 83 26.07 -0.67 -18.60
N GLU A 84 26.10 -1.76 -17.83
CA GLU A 84 27.34 -2.52 -17.54
C GLU A 84 27.96 -3.08 -18.82
N ASP A 85 27.16 -3.69 -19.69
CA ASP A 85 27.63 -4.18 -20.98
C ASP A 85 28.20 -3.06 -21.85
N HIS A 86 27.52 -1.91 -21.91
CA HIS A 86 28.00 -0.74 -22.64
C HIS A 86 29.31 -0.19 -22.07
N GLU A 87 29.44 -0.11 -20.75
CA GLU A 87 30.66 0.36 -20.08
C GLU A 87 31.83 -0.59 -20.37
N ASN A 88 31.59 -1.90 -20.32
CA ASN A 88 32.58 -2.93 -20.65
C ASN A 88 32.99 -2.87 -22.12
N LEU A 89 32.05 -2.69 -23.04
CA LEU A 89 32.33 -2.54 -24.47
C LEU A 89 33.15 -1.28 -24.76
N GLN A 90 32.82 -0.15 -24.12
CA GLN A 90 33.56 1.10 -24.28
C GLN A 90 34.98 1.01 -23.73
N ARG A 91 35.19 0.30 -22.63
CA ARG A 91 36.50 0.16 -22.00
C ARG A 91 37.32 -1.03 -22.50
N ARG A 92 36.78 -1.87 -23.39
CA ARG A 92 37.41 -3.11 -23.84
C ARG A 92 38.84 -2.94 -24.36
N ASN A 93 39.14 -1.80 -24.99
CA ASN A 93 40.45 -1.50 -25.55
C ASN A 93 41.27 -0.51 -24.71
N ASN A 94 40.78 -0.14 -23.52
CA ASN A 94 41.46 0.80 -22.65
C ASN A 94 42.40 0.07 -21.71
N LEU A 95 43.69 0.39 -21.77
CA LEU A 95 44.67 -0.09 -20.80
C LEU A 95 44.81 0.91 -19.65
N HIS A 96 44.76 0.41 -18.41
CA HIS A 96 45.00 1.24 -17.22
C HIS A 96 46.42 1.03 -16.73
N PHE A 97 47.22 2.09 -16.75
CA PHE A 97 48.58 2.07 -16.23
C PHE A 97 48.58 2.56 -14.78
N TRP A 98 49.08 1.73 -13.87
CA TRP A 98 49.18 2.04 -12.44
C TRP A 98 50.65 2.13 -12.01
N GLY A 99 50.96 3.04 -11.08
CA GLY A 99 52.30 3.18 -10.51
C GLY A 99 53.31 3.95 -11.38
N ILE A 100 52.86 4.64 -12.43
CA ILE A 100 53.68 5.58 -13.19
C ILE A 100 53.83 6.87 -12.37
N LYS A 101 55.07 7.35 -12.22
CA LYS A 101 55.35 8.61 -11.53
C LYS A 101 54.81 9.80 -12.37
N GLU A 102 54.12 10.72 -11.72
CA GLU A 102 53.58 11.93 -12.37
C GLU A 102 54.68 12.78 -13.02
N GLY A 103 54.40 13.34 -14.20
CA GLY A 103 55.32 14.22 -14.92
C GLY A 103 56.38 13.50 -15.78
N VAL A 104 56.29 12.17 -15.89
CA VAL A 104 57.16 11.36 -16.79
C VAL A 104 56.75 11.51 -18.27
N GLU A 105 55.54 12.00 -18.53
CA GLU A 105 55.04 12.20 -19.90
C GLU A 105 55.75 13.31 -20.69
N GLY A 106 56.36 14.30 -20.03
CA GLY A 106 56.99 15.42 -20.72
C GLY A 106 55.99 16.17 -21.62
N SER A 107 56.41 16.56 -22.83
CA SER A 107 55.54 17.24 -23.81
C SER A 107 54.74 16.31 -24.73
N ASP A 108 55.06 15.00 -24.75
CA ASP A 108 54.43 14.02 -25.64
C ASP A 108 54.13 12.70 -24.90
N ILE A 109 52.86 12.54 -24.53
CA ILE A 109 52.32 11.37 -23.85
C ILE A 109 52.48 10.10 -24.70
N GLN A 110 52.33 10.17 -26.03
CA GLN A 110 52.38 8.97 -26.87
C GLN A 110 53.80 8.40 -26.92
N ALA A 111 54.80 9.26 -27.14
CA ALA A 111 56.20 8.85 -27.12
C ALA A 111 56.61 8.28 -25.75
N SER A 112 56.14 8.89 -24.66
CA SER A 112 56.39 8.39 -23.30
C SER A 112 55.78 7.00 -23.07
N MET A 113 54.53 6.77 -23.50
CA MET A 113 53.87 5.46 -23.38
C MET A 113 54.55 4.38 -24.23
N ILE A 114 55.00 4.69 -25.44
CA ILE A 114 55.73 3.73 -26.31
C ILE A 114 57.04 3.30 -25.64
N ASN A 115 57.82 4.26 -25.11
CA ASN A 115 59.08 3.96 -24.42
C ASN A 115 58.84 3.11 -23.16
N LEU A 116 57.75 3.37 -22.43
CA LEU A 116 57.37 2.59 -21.26
C LEU A 116 57.01 1.14 -21.64
N LEU A 117 56.26 0.95 -22.72
CA LEU A 117 55.90 -0.38 -23.22
C LEU A 117 57.12 -1.16 -23.73
N ILE A 118 58.02 -0.52 -24.48
CA ILE A 118 59.27 -1.13 -24.96
C ILE A 118 60.19 -1.51 -23.79
N GLY A 119 60.27 -0.65 -22.76
CA GLY A 119 61.05 -0.95 -21.55
C GLY A 119 60.51 -2.15 -20.76
N ALA A 120 59.17 -2.31 -20.71
CA ALA A 120 58.52 -3.43 -20.05
C ALA A 120 58.54 -4.72 -20.88
N PHE A 121 58.47 -4.60 -22.21
CA PHE A 121 58.45 -5.71 -23.17
C PHE A 121 59.47 -5.45 -24.29
N PRO A 122 60.76 -5.80 -24.09
CA PRO A 122 61.82 -5.51 -25.05
C PRO A 122 61.61 -6.13 -26.44
N GLU A 123 60.81 -7.20 -26.51
CA GLU A 123 60.44 -7.88 -27.76
C GLU A 123 59.65 -6.99 -28.73
N LEU A 124 58.93 -5.99 -28.21
CA LEU A 124 58.17 -5.01 -29.01
C LEU A 124 59.08 -4.01 -29.75
N ALA A 125 60.37 -3.90 -29.39
CA ALA A 125 61.32 -3.04 -30.09
C ALA A 125 61.66 -3.50 -31.52
N SER A 126 61.23 -4.71 -31.90
CA SER A 126 61.52 -5.34 -33.19
C SER A 126 60.34 -5.32 -34.19
N TRP A 127 59.19 -4.77 -33.77
CA TRP A 127 57.98 -4.66 -34.58
C TRP A 127 57.90 -3.26 -35.20
N ASP A 128 58.73 -3.00 -36.21
CA ASP A 128 58.58 -1.85 -37.13
C ASP A 128 57.48 -2.12 -38.16
#